data_AF-A0A699Z454-F1
#
_entry.id   AF-A0A699Z454-F1
#
_cell.length_a   1.000
_cell.length_b   1.000
_cell.length_c   1.000
_cell.angle_alpha   90.00
_cell.angle_beta   90.00
_cell.angle_gamma   90.00
#
_symmetry.space_group_name_H-M   'P 1'
#
loop_
_entity.id
_entity.type
_entity.pdbx_description
1 polymer ?
#
loop_
_entity_poly.entity_id
_entity_poly.type
_entity_poly.pdbx_seq_one_letter_code
_entity_poly.pdbx_strand_id
1 'polypeptide(L)'
;MLGTGVGENSYIVGFGTNPPTIVQHRDSSCPTGASNCTWSSGFYPTTANPQLQLIQGALVAGPGLHDEYTHSRTNNQTQVSAVYNAAFTGLLAGLVDTSTTLRSCEALHGVWQRYVTGEDNI
;
A
#
# COMPACT_ATOMS: atom_id res chain seq x y z
N MET A 1 5.75 -2.24 -3.45
CA MET A 1 4.77 -1.47 -2.64
C MET A 1 4.43 -0.12 -3.28
N LEU A 2 5.44 0.73 -3.55
CA LEU A 2 5.23 2.09 -4.06
C LEU A 2 5.06 2.21 -5.60
N GLY A 3 5.38 1.14 -6.35
CA GLY A 3 5.18 1.06 -7.80
C GLY A 3 6.42 1.45 -8.63
N THR A 4 7.46 0.61 -8.64
CA THR A 4 8.75 0.89 -9.31
C THR A 4 9.22 -0.27 -10.22
N GLY A 5 8.35 -0.77 -11.10
CA GLY A 5 8.68 -1.86 -12.03
C GLY A 5 7.58 -2.12 -13.07
N VAL A 6 7.87 -2.90 -14.11
CA VAL A 6 6.96 -3.12 -15.26
C VAL A 6 5.62 -3.71 -14.77
N GLY A 7 4.51 -2.98 -14.98
CA GLY A 7 3.21 -3.25 -14.33
C GLY A 7 2.90 -2.33 -13.13
N GLU A 8 3.50 -1.13 -13.12
CA GLU A 8 3.60 -0.04 -12.12
C GLU A 8 2.33 0.34 -11.33
N ASN A 9 1.68 -0.62 -10.67
CA ASN A 9 0.59 -0.33 -9.77
C ASN A 9 1.15 -0.11 -8.36
N SER A 10 0.72 0.98 -7.74
CA SER A 10 0.88 1.17 -6.31
C SER A 10 -0.04 0.21 -5.57
N TYR A 11 0.43 -0.26 -4.40
CA TYR A 11 -0.38 -1.03 -3.45
C TYR A 11 -0.79 -0.19 -2.24
N ILE A 12 -0.66 1.13 -2.35
CA ILE A 12 -1.04 2.08 -1.31
C ILE A 12 -2.24 2.85 -1.81
N VAL A 13 -3.30 2.85 -1.02
CA VAL A 13 -4.53 3.56 -1.37
C VAL A 13 -4.28 5.06 -1.50
N GLY A 14 -4.61 5.61 -2.67
CA GLY A 14 -4.50 7.04 -2.95
C GLY A 14 -3.07 7.57 -3.11
N PHE A 15 -2.08 6.71 -3.37
CA PHE A 15 -0.69 7.10 -3.59
C PHE A 15 -0.10 6.40 -4.81
N GLY A 16 0.74 7.08 -5.60
CA GLY A 16 1.46 6.49 -6.73
C GLY A 16 0.60 6.26 -7.98
N THR A 17 1.12 5.48 -8.92
CA THR A 17 0.45 5.15 -10.19
C THR A 17 -0.57 4.05 -9.98
N ASN A 18 -1.79 4.23 -10.51
CA ASN A 18 -2.90 3.26 -10.45
C ASN A 18 -3.08 2.57 -9.08
N PRO A 19 -3.38 3.32 -8.01
CA PRO A 19 -3.55 2.77 -6.67
C PRO A 19 -4.82 1.93 -6.52
N PRO A 20 -4.93 1.08 -5.47
CA PRO A 20 -6.11 0.27 -5.25
C PRO A 20 -7.33 1.14 -4.92
N THR A 21 -8.43 0.93 -5.65
CA THR A 21 -9.71 1.64 -5.46
C THR A 21 -10.81 0.76 -4.87
N ILE A 22 -10.62 -0.55 -4.89
CA ILE A 22 -11.50 -1.55 -4.30
C ILE A 22 -10.73 -2.24 -3.17
N VAL A 23 -11.05 -1.91 -1.91
CA VAL A 23 -10.34 -2.42 -0.72
C VAL A 23 -11.30 -2.94 0.34
N GLN A 24 -10.92 -3.99 1.08
CA GLN A 24 -11.73 -4.59 2.14
C GLN A 24 -11.79 -3.72 3.40
N HIS A 25 -12.46 -2.58 3.31
CA HIS A 25 -12.67 -1.67 4.42
C HIS A 25 -14.10 -1.18 4.42
N ARG A 26 -14.82 -1.50 5.50
CA ARG A 26 -16.27 -1.32 5.62
C ARG A 26 -16.68 0.15 5.51
N ASP A 27 -16.01 1.03 6.24
CA ASP A 27 -16.43 2.42 6.33
C ASP A 27 -16.19 3.18 5.01
N SER A 28 -15.06 2.89 4.34
CA SER A 28 -14.76 3.52 3.04
C SER A 28 -15.60 2.96 1.89
N SER A 29 -16.21 1.78 2.06
CA SER A 29 -17.02 1.14 1.03
C SER A 29 -18.48 1.59 1.04
N CYS A 30 -18.95 2.15 2.15
CA CYS A 30 -20.30 2.68 2.27
C CYS A 30 -20.42 4.05 1.56
N PRO A 31 -21.52 4.33 0.85
CA PRO A 31 -21.75 5.64 0.24
C PRO A 31 -22.00 6.75 1.28
N THR A 32 -21.53 7.97 0.99
CA THR A 32 -21.69 9.13 1.87
C THR A 32 -23.16 9.51 2.05
N GLY A 33 -23.57 9.75 3.29
CA GLY A 33 -24.93 10.19 3.60
C GLY A 33 -26.02 9.15 3.34
N ALA A 34 -25.66 7.89 3.03
CA ALA A 34 -26.62 6.85 2.74
C ALA A 34 -27.23 6.27 4.03
N SER A 35 -28.56 6.24 4.07
CA SER A 35 -29.33 5.69 5.20
C SER A 35 -29.21 4.17 5.37
N ASN A 36 -28.54 3.44 4.46
CA ASN A 36 -28.25 2.01 4.61
C ASN A 36 -27.03 1.59 3.77
N CYS A 37 -26.00 1.05 4.43
CA CYS A 37 -24.89 0.37 3.77
C CYS A 37 -25.18 -1.13 3.69
N THR A 38 -25.59 -1.59 2.52
CA THR A 38 -26.01 -2.98 2.26
C THR A 38 -24.99 -3.71 1.39
N TRP A 39 -25.19 -5.02 1.21
CA TRP A 39 -24.36 -5.83 0.31
C TRP A 39 -24.27 -5.20 -1.09
N SER A 40 -25.41 -4.81 -1.68
CA SER A 40 -25.47 -4.25 -3.03
C SER A 40 -24.94 -2.82 -3.14
N SER A 41 -25.09 -2.01 -2.09
CA SER A 41 -24.73 -0.59 -2.12
C SER A 41 -23.33 -0.28 -1.61
N GLY A 42 -22.73 -1.14 -0.78
CA GLY A 42 -21.43 -0.87 -0.18
C GLY A 42 -20.44 -2.04 -0.15
N PHE A 43 -20.89 -3.30 -0.20
CA PHE A 43 -19.98 -4.46 -0.10
C PHE A 43 -19.81 -5.24 -1.40
N TYR A 44 -20.40 -4.78 -2.50
CA TYR A 44 -20.36 -5.50 -3.75
C TYR A 44 -18.91 -5.68 -4.23
N PRO A 45 -18.50 -6.88 -4.70
CA PRO A 45 -17.08 -7.22 -4.88
C PRO A 45 -16.31 -6.32 -5.84
N THR A 46 -16.97 -5.82 -6.89
CA THR A 46 -16.33 -5.04 -7.96
C THR A 46 -16.63 -3.54 -7.86
N THR A 47 -17.36 -3.09 -6.85
CA THR A 47 -17.67 -1.68 -6.65
C THR A 47 -16.53 -0.99 -5.90
N ALA A 48 -16.01 0.09 -6.49
CA ALA A 48 -15.01 0.94 -5.86
C ALA A 48 -15.52 1.54 -4.56
N ASN A 49 -14.60 1.76 -3.61
CA ASN A 49 -14.92 2.41 -2.35
C ASN A 49 -15.27 3.89 -2.65
N PRO A 50 -16.48 4.37 -2.36
CA PRO A 50 -16.86 5.76 -2.61
C PRO A 50 -16.16 6.75 -1.66
N GLN A 51 -15.68 6.26 -0.51
CA GLN A 51 -15.04 7.06 0.53
C GLN A 51 -13.56 6.69 0.73
N LEU A 52 -12.79 6.60 -0.37
CA LEU A 52 -11.36 6.24 -0.32
C LEU A 52 -10.50 7.17 0.54
N GLN A 53 -10.89 8.44 0.69
CA GLN A 53 -10.21 9.40 1.57
C GLN A 53 -10.13 8.94 3.03
N LEU A 54 -11.07 8.11 3.50
CA LEU A 54 -11.06 7.58 4.87
C LEU A 54 -9.95 6.54 5.10
N ILE A 55 -9.41 5.97 4.04
CA ILE A 55 -8.41 4.91 4.08
C ILE A 55 -7.19 5.25 3.22
N GLN A 56 -6.95 6.54 2.98
CA GLN A 56 -5.78 6.98 2.24
C GLN A 56 -4.49 6.61 2.99
N GLY A 57 -3.49 6.14 2.27
CA GLY A 57 -2.22 5.70 2.83
C GLY A 57 -2.21 4.24 3.32
N ALA A 58 -3.35 3.55 3.29
CA ALA A 58 -3.38 2.14 3.68
C ALA A 58 -2.65 1.27 2.65
N LEU A 59 -1.71 0.47 3.16
CA LEU A 59 -1.10 -0.62 2.42
C LEU A 59 -2.07 -1.82 2.34
N VAL A 60 -2.37 -2.26 1.11
CA VAL A 60 -3.11 -3.52 0.89
C VAL A 60 -2.19 -4.72 1.04
N ALA A 61 -2.77 -5.92 1.21
CA ALA A 61 -2.00 -7.17 1.31
C ALA A 61 -1.03 -7.39 0.13
N GLY A 62 -1.41 -6.93 -1.07
CA GLY A 62 -0.53 -6.91 -2.24
C GLY A 62 -0.88 -7.99 -3.27
N PRO A 63 -0.01 -8.20 -4.27
CA PRO A 63 -0.23 -9.17 -5.32
C PRO A 63 0.01 -10.61 -4.84
N GLY A 64 -0.36 -11.57 -5.69
CA GLY A 64 -0.07 -12.98 -5.49
C GLY A 64 1.38 -13.34 -5.84
N LEU A 65 1.65 -14.64 -5.91
CA LEU A 65 3.01 -15.17 -6.11
C LEU A 65 3.60 -14.86 -7.50
N HIS A 66 2.76 -14.51 -8.47
CA HIS A 66 3.13 -14.23 -9.85
C HIS A 66 2.80 -12.78 -10.24
N ASP A 67 2.88 -11.86 -9.27
CA ASP A 67 2.58 -10.43 -9.42
C ASP A 67 1.15 -10.12 -9.90
N GLU A 68 0.24 -11.09 -9.81
CA GLU A 68 -1.15 -10.92 -10.18
C GLU A 68 -1.91 -10.15 -9.09
N TYR A 69 -2.69 -9.15 -9.48
CA TYR A 69 -3.54 -8.39 -8.55
C TYR A 69 -4.98 -8.31 -9.06
N THR A 70 -5.89 -8.91 -8.30
CA THR A 70 -7.32 -8.91 -8.61
C THR A 70 -8.02 -7.78 -7.86
N HIS A 71 -8.59 -6.85 -8.60
CA HIS A 71 -9.38 -5.73 -8.08
C HIS A 71 -10.76 -6.21 -7.63
N SER A 72 -10.81 -6.99 -6.55
CA SER A 72 -12.06 -7.50 -5.97
C SER A 72 -12.01 -7.48 -4.45
N ARG A 73 -13.07 -6.98 -3.82
CA ARG A 73 -13.26 -6.95 -2.37
C ARG A 73 -13.34 -8.35 -1.74
N THR A 74 -13.61 -9.39 -2.52
CA THR A 74 -13.62 -10.77 -2.00
C THR A 74 -12.23 -11.41 -2.03
N ASN A 75 -11.27 -10.81 -2.73
CA ASN A 75 -9.92 -11.33 -2.82
C ASN A 75 -9.06 -10.79 -1.67
N ASN A 76 -8.33 -11.67 -0.99
CA ASN A 76 -7.42 -11.31 0.11
C ASN A 76 -6.38 -10.26 -0.28
N GLN A 77 -6.02 -10.15 -1.55
CA GLN A 77 -5.10 -9.14 -2.10
C GLN A 77 -5.55 -7.69 -1.81
N THR A 78 -6.86 -7.46 -1.68
CA THR A 78 -7.44 -6.14 -1.37
C THR A 78 -7.64 -5.89 0.13
N GLN A 79 -7.25 -6.83 1.00
CA GLN A 79 -7.32 -6.62 2.45
C GLN A 79 -6.40 -5.50 2.90
N VAL A 80 -6.85 -4.81 3.93
CA VAL A 80 -6.11 -3.76 4.64
C VAL A 80 -6.11 -4.07 6.13
N SER A 81 -5.00 -3.79 6.80
CA SER A 81 -4.86 -4.02 8.23
C SER A 81 -3.88 -3.03 8.85
N ALA A 82 -4.09 -2.71 10.13
CA ALA A 82 -3.14 -1.91 10.91
C ALA A 82 -1.75 -2.58 10.96
N VAL A 83 -1.70 -3.91 11.00
CA VAL A 83 -0.44 -4.67 11.06
C VAL A 83 0.40 -4.47 9.80
N TYR A 84 -0.23 -4.38 8.62
CA TYR A 84 0.48 -4.13 7.36
C TYR A 84 1.16 -2.76 7.36
N ASN A 85 0.54 -1.78 8.00
CA ASN A 85 1.05 -0.41 8.04
C ASN A 85 2.08 -0.19 9.15
N ALA A 86 2.04 -0.97 10.25
CA ALA A 86 2.86 -0.75 11.44
C ALA A 86 4.37 -0.71 11.14
N ALA A 87 4.92 -1.76 10.52
CA ALA A 87 6.33 -1.79 10.15
C ALA A 87 6.61 -0.89 8.93
N PHE A 88 5.67 -0.81 8.00
CA PHE A 88 5.79 -0.02 6.77
C PHE A 88 6.05 1.47 7.06
N THR A 89 5.29 2.07 7.99
CA THR A 89 5.49 3.48 8.37
C THR A 89 6.84 3.70 9.05
N GLY A 90 7.32 2.75 9.86
CA GLY A 90 8.64 2.83 10.48
C GLY A 90 9.77 2.75 9.46
N LEU A 91 9.66 1.86 8.47
CA LEU A 91 10.62 1.77 7.37
C LEU A 91 10.66 3.05 6.55
N LEU A 92 9.51 3.63 6.21
CA LEU A 92 9.44 4.91 5.51
C LEU A 92 10.11 6.03 6.31
N ALA A 93 9.86 6.11 7.62
CA ALA A 93 10.47 7.10 8.48
C ALA A 93 12.01 6.97 8.48
N GLY A 94 12.54 5.74 8.59
CA GLY A 94 13.98 5.50 8.52
C GLY A 94 14.59 5.84 7.16
N LEU A 95 13.90 5.53 6.05
CA LEU A 95 14.36 5.89 4.71
C LEU A 95 14.41 7.42 4.51
N VAL A 96 13.43 8.14 5.06
CA VAL A 96 13.38 9.60 5.02
C VAL A 96 14.47 10.21 5.90
N ASP A 97 14.64 9.71 7.12
CA ASP A 97 15.66 10.18 8.07
C ASP A 97 17.08 10.01 7.53
N THR A 98 17.35 8.88 6.89
CA THR A 98 18.64 8.58 6.26
C THR A 98 18.82 9.23 4.88
N SER A 99 17.85 9.98 4.38
CA SER A 99 17.84 10.56 3.02
C SER A 99 18.16 9.52 1.93
N THR A 100 17.70 8.28 2.12
CA THR A 100 18.04 7.15 1.26
C THR A 100 17.46 7.36 -0.15
N THR A 101 18.33 7.35 -1.15
CA THR A 101 17.98 7.36 -2.58
C THR A 101 18.10 5.96 -3.20
N LEU A 102 17.48 5.76 -4.37
CA LEU A 102 17.59 4.50 -5.12
C LEU A 102 19.07 4.13 -5.37
N ARG A 103 19.91 5.12 -5.66
CA ARG A 103 21.36 4.94 -5.87
C ARG A 103 22.07 4.45 -4.60
N SER A 104 21.71 4.95 -3.43
CA SER A 104 22.28 4.46 -2.16
C SER A 104 21.75 3.08 -1.76
N CYS A 105 20.56 2.67 -2.24
CA CYS A 105 20.05 1.32 -2.05
C CYS A 105 20.70 0.29 -2.99
N GLU A 106 20.94 0.67 -4.24
CA GLU A 106 21.42 -0.24 -5.30
C GLU A 106 22.95 -0.38 -5.35
N ALA A 107 23.69 0.48 -4.64
CA ALA A 107 25.16 0.41 -4.52
C ALA A 107 25.66 -0.70 -3.55
N LEU A 108 25.04 -1.88 -3.63
CA LEU A 108 25.46 -3.19 -3.09
C LEU A 108 25.29 -3.51 -1.60
N HIS A 109 24.86 -2.57 -0.75
CA HIS A 109 24.70 -2.86 0.67
C HIS A 109 23.50 -2.07 1.19
N GLY A 110 22.33 -2.72 1.31
CA GLY A 110 21.12 -2.05 1.82
C GLY A 110 21.41 -1.27 3.11
N VAL A 111 20.60 -0.25 3.40
CA VAL A 111 20.78 0.77 4.47
C VAL A 111 21.33 0.22 5.79
N TRP A 112 20.96 -1.00 6.17
CA TRP A 112 21.42 -1.70 7.36
C TRP A 112 22.91 -2.05 7.39
N GLN A 113 23.55 -2.32 6.25
CA GLN A 113 24.98 -2.65 6.24
C GLN A 113 25.85 -1.43 6.54
N ARG A 114 25.48 -0.24 6.05
CA ARG A 114 26.22 1.01 6.33
C ARG A 114 26.37 1.29 7.83
N TYR A 115 25.31 1.05 8.61
CA TYR A 115 25.34 1.22 10.07
C TYR A 115 26.10 0.11 10.81
N VAL A 116 26.28 -1.06 10.19
CA VAL A 116 26.97 -2.22 10.80
C VAL A 116 28.45 -2.27 10.43
N THR A 117 28.84 -1.79 9.25
CA THR A 117 30.24 -1.82 8.78
C THR A 117 31.03 -0.55 9.11
N GLY A 118 30.38 0.55 9.54
CA GLY A 118 31.08 1.77 9.96
C GLY A 118 31.85 2.46 8.83
N GLU A 119 31.36 2.36 7.59
CA GLU A 119 32.02 2.93 6.41
C GLU A 119 31.53 4.35 6.12
N ASP A 120 31.98 5.30 6.95
CA ASP A 120 31.77 6.75 6.77
C ASP A 120 32.93 7.44 6.00
N ASN A 121 33.69 6.73 5.15
CA ASN A 121 34.91 7.30 4.53
C ASN A 121 35.10 7.03 3.02
N ILE A 122 34.07 7.22 2.18
CA ILE A 122 34.23 7.53 0.75
C ILE A 122 33.24 8.62 0.34
#